data_AF-A0A1G8MQU5-F1
#
_entry.id   AF-A0A1G8MQU5-F1
#
_cell.length_a   1.000
_cell.length_b   1.000
_cell.length_c   1.000
_cell.angle_alpha   90.00
_cell.angle_beta   90.00
_cell.angle_gamma   90.00
#
_symmetry.space_group_name_H-M   'P 1'
#
loop_
_entity.id
_entity.type
_entity.pdbx_description
1 polymer ?
#
loop_
_entity_poly.entity_id
_entity_poly.type
_entity_poly.pdbx_seq_one_letter_code
_entity_poly.pdbx_strand_id
1 'polypeptide(L)'
;MDRARRCLKLYFEPDMTAEDRVAILEAFARALRDFPRWAVSRAFDGWEREQRRRPSPGDIVALTRAALQPVRDELAERQKDLQPPEPPRVRSEAEKAAANEVLRRAGFTPRRMEVLPRKAEGGAPEQAEAHAPRPTHTFRTLDSVGLEVLRAARNANPLVQAARADAARADGPGE
;
A
#
# COMPACT_ATOMS: atom_id res chain seq x y z
N MET A 1 3.12 22.41 -20.41
CA MET A 1 4.37 21.67 -20.74
C MET A 1 5.59 22.24 -20.03
N ASP A 2 5.64 23.54 -19.73
CA ASP A 2 6.84 24.17 -19.13
C ASP A 2 7.20 23.69 -17.72
N ARG A 3 6.22 23.19 -16.95
CA ARG A 3 6.45 22.67 -15.59
C ARG A 3 7.19 21.33 -15.58
N ALA A 4 6.76 20.39 -16.43
CA ALA A 4 7.48 19.14 -16.66
C ALA A 4 8.91 19.41 -17.15
N ARG A 5 9.09 20.40 -18.05
CA ARG A 5 10.43 20.81 -18.51
C ARG A 5 11.31 21.34 -17.37
N ARG A 6 10.77 22.13 -16.44
CA ARG A 6 11.51 22.61 -15.26
C ARG A 6 11.94 21.48 -14.33
N CYS A 7 11.03 20.57 -14.02
CA CYS A 7 11.35 19.40 -13.18
C CYS A 7 12.42 18.51 -13.85
N LEU A 8 12.27 18.25 -15.15
CA LEU A 8 13.20 17.42 -15.92
C LEU A 8 14.54 18.10 -16.18
N LYS A 9 14.63 19.43 -16.10
CA LYS A 9 15.93 20.15 -16.18
C LYS A 9 16.89 19.71 -15.08
N LEU A 10 16.39 19.26 -13.92
CA LEU A 10 17.22 18.76 -12.81
C LEU A 10 17.82 17.38 -13.08
N TYR A 11 17.33 16.67 -14.10
CA TYR A 11 17.89 15.39 -14.55
C TYR A 11 19.05 15.55 -15.52
N PHE A 12 19.10 16.67 -16.24
CA PHE A 12 20.07 16.84 -17.32
C PHE A 12 21.36 17.45 -16.79
N GLU A 13 22.38 16.61 -16.71
CA GLU A 13 23.74 17.05 -16.49
C GLU A 13 24.32 17.63 -17.80
N PRO A 14 25.21 18.64 -17.73
CA PRO A 14 25.78 19.27 -18.91
C PRO A 14 26.39 18.25 -19.88
N ASP A 15 27.02 17.22 -19.32
CA ASP A 15 27.76 16.18 -20.06
C ASP A 15 26.88 14.96 -20.44
N MET A 16 25.59 14.98 -20.12
CA MET A 16 24.68 13.88 -20.43
C MET A 16 24.43 13.80 -21.94
N THR A 17 24.61 12.61 -22.52
CA THR A 17 24.42 12.35 -23.94
C THR A 17 22.97 12.60 -24.37
N ALA A 18 22.75 12.88 -25.66
CA ALA A 18 21.39 13.05 -26.18
C ALA A 18 20.55 11.76 -26.00
N GLU A 19 21.18 10.59 -26.12
CA GLU A 19 20.53 9.29 -25.98
C GLU A 19 20.03 9.07 -24.54
N ASP A 20 20.84 9.38 -23.53
CA ASP A 20 20.43 9.27 -22.12
C ASP A 20 19.24 10.18 -21.81
N ARG A 21 19.23 11.40 -22.36
CA ARG A 21 18.11 12.34 -22.19
C ARG A 21 16.83 11.79 -22.78
N VAL A 22 16.90 11.19 -23.97
CA VAL A 22 15.75 10.54 -24.62
C VAL A 22 15.27 9.35 -23.79
N ALA A 23 16.18 8.49 -23.31
CA ALA A 23 15.83 7.34 -22.50
C ALA A 23 15.08 7.73 -21.21
N ILE A 24 15.53 8.80 -20.54
CA ILE A 24 14.83 9.34 -19.36
C ILE A 24 13.43 9.85 -19.75
N LEU A 25 13.32 10.65 -20.82
CA LEU A 25 12.04 11.18 -21.27
C LEU A 25 11.06 10.07 -21.65
N GLU A 26 11.53 9.02 -22.32
CA GLU A 26 10.73 7.85 -22.67
C GLU A 26 10.26 7.08 -21.44
N ALA A 27 11.09 6.95 -20.41
CA ALA A 27 10.71 6.31 -19.16
C ALA A 27 9.56 7.08 -18.47
N PHE A 28 9.63 8.41 -18.42
CA PHE A 28 8.54 9.24 -17.92
C PHE A 28 7.30 9.17 -18.79
N ALA A 29 7.45 9.25 -20.12
CA ALA A 29 6.33 9.17 -21.05
C ALA A 29 5.59 7.83 -20.92
N ARG A 30 6.33 6.72 -20.83
CA ARG A 30 5.78 5.38 -20.63
C ARG A 30 5.05 5.25 -19.31
N ALA A 31 5.66 5.73 -18.22
CA ALA A 31 5.07 5.65 -16.88
C ALA A 31 3.80 6.51 -16.73
N LEU A 32 3.74 7.65 -17.43
CA LEU A 32 2.68 8.64 -17.28
C LEU A 32 1.58 8.56 -18.36
N ARG A 33 1.68 7.62 -19.31
CA ARG A 33 0.78 7.54 -20.48
C ARG A 33 -0.70 7.35 -20.12
N ASP A 34 -0.98 6.64 -19.02
CA ASP A 34 -2.33 6.26 -18.61
C ASP A 34 -3.00 7.32 -17.71
N PHE A 35 -2.30 8.42 -17.41
CA PHE A 35 -2.80 9.46 -16.51
C PHE A 35 -3.24 10.72 -17.27
N PRO A 36 -4.31 11.41 -16.81
CA PRO A 36 -4.73 12.65 -17.44
C PRO A 36 -3.71 13.77 -17.19
N ARG A 37 -3.52 14.63 -18.20
CA ARG A 37 -2.52 15.71 -18.18
C ARG A 37 -2.61 16.64 -16.97
N TRP A 38 -3.82 16.91 -16.47
CA TRP A 38 -4.03 17.78 -15.31
C TRP A 38 -3.50 17.16 -14.02
N ALA A 39 -3.65 15.84 -13.82
CA ALA A 39 -3.19 15.14 -12.62
C ALA A 39 -1.67 15.07 -12.60
N VAL A 40 -1.07 14.78 -13.77
CA VAL A 40 0.38 14.81 -13.96
C VAL A 40 0.94 16.20 -13.65
N SER A 41 0.27 17.26 -14.10
CA SER A 41 0.69 18.64 -13.80
C SER A 41 0.66 18.93 -12.29
N ARG A 42 -0.41 18.52 -11.60
CA ARG A 42 -0.53 18.69 -10.15
C ARG A 42 0.51 17.87 -9.36
N ALA A 43 0.88 16.70 -9.87
CA ALA A 43 1.96 15.90 -9.30
C ALA A 43 3.32 16.60 -9.41
N PHE A 44 3.64 17.17 -10.57
CA PHE A 44 4.85 17.98 -10.73
C PHE A 44 4.84 19.23 -9.84
N ASP A 45 3.69 19.90 -9.69
CA ASP A 45 3.57 21.06 -8.79
C ASP A 45 3.75 20.65 -7.32
N GLY A 46 3.22 19.49 -6.92
CA GLY A 46 3.40 18.92 -5.58
C GLY A 46 4.87 18.62 -5.30
N TRP A 47 5.54 17.97 -6.27
CA TRP A 47 6.96 17.68 -6.15
C TRP A 47 7.83 18.97 -6.13
N GLU A 48 7.53 19.97 -6.97
CA GLU A 48 8.25 21.26 -7.00
C GLU A 48 8.17 22.00 -5.66
N ARG A 49 7.13 21.76 -4.86
CA ARG A 49 7.03 22.33 -3.51
C ARG A 49 7.89 21.59 -2.48
N GLU A 50 8.02 20.28 -2.63
CA GLU A 50 8.77 19.44 -1.68
C GLU A 50 10.28 19.43 -1.97
N GLN A 51 10.69 19.46 -3.24
CA GLN A 51 12.07 19.64 -3.74
C GLN A 51 13.19 18.83 -3.03
N ARG A 52 12.87 17.67 -2.44
CA ARG A 52 13.85 16.94 -1.62
C ARG A 52 14.91 16.18 -2.42
N ARG A 53 14.57 15.70 -3.62
CA ARG A 53 15.42 14.85 -4.47
C ARG A 53 14.94 14.81 -5.91
N ARG A 54 15.81 14.36 -6.84
CA ARG A 54 15.44 14.05 -8.23
C ARG A 54 14.28 13.01 -8.22
N PRO A 55 13.10 13.32 -8.79
CA PRO A 55 11.92 12.47 -8.69
C PRO A 55 11.96 11.33 -9.69
N SER A 56 12.05 10.08 -9.23
CA SER A 56 11.93 8.95 -10.15
C SER A 56 10.57 8.96 -10.87
N PRO A 57 10.44 8.32 -12.06
CA PRO A 57 9.14 8.15 -12.72
C PRO A 57 8.07 7.55 -11.78
N GLY A 58 8.49 6.64 -10.90
CA GLY A 58 7.62 6.05 -9.87
C GLY A 58 7.12 7.06 -8.83
N ASP A 59 7.98 7.99 -8.39
CA ASP A 59 7.59 9.06 -7.45
C ASP A 59 6.49 9.95 -8.06
N ILE A 60 6.64 10.36 -9.33
CA ILE A 60 5.62 11.18 -10.01
C ILE A 60 4.33 10.39 -10.24
N VAL A 61 4.40 9.09 -10.54
CA VAL A 61 3.21 8.23 -10.62
C VAL A 61 2.49 8.16 -9.27
N ALA A 62 3.21 8.03 -8.16
CA ALA A 62 2.62 8.01 -6.81
C ALA A 62 1.89 9.33 -6.51
N LEU A 63 2.51 10.47 -6.80
CA LEU A 63 1.90 11.79 -6.65
C LEU A 63 0.70 12.00 -7.58
N THR A 64 0.78 11.47 -8.81
CA THR A 64 -0.33 11.55 -9.77
C THR A 64 -1.53 10.72 -9.31
N ARG A 65 -1.30 9.54 -8.75
CA ARG A 65 -2.35 8.72 -8.12
C ARG A 65 -2.98 9.42 -6.92
N ALA A 66 -2.17 10.02 -6.06
CA ALA A 66 -2.66 10.81 -4.94
C ALA A 66 -3.52 12.01 -5.40
N ALA A 67 -3.13 12.68 -6.49
CA ALA A 67 -3.90 13.78 -7.07
C ALA A 67 -5.25 13.33 -7.67
N LEU A 68 -5.36 12.07 -8.12
CA LEU A 68 -6.61 11.48 -8.62
C LEU A 68 -7.55 11.00 -7.51
N GLN A 69 -7.02 10.74 -6.32
CA GLN A 69 -7.79 10.15 -5.22
C GLN A 69 -9.07 10.94 -4.89
N PRO A 70 -9.05 12.29 -4.74
CA PRO A 70 -10.27 13.03 -4.40
C PRO A 70 -11.38 12.90 -5.45
N VAL A 71 -11.01 12.85 -6.73
CA VAL A 71 -11.98 12.68 -7.83
C VAL A 71 -12.56 11.27 -7.82
N ARG A 72 -11.73 10.26 -7.51
CA ARG A 72 -12.20 8.86 -7.39
C ARG A 72 -13.13 8.69 -6.19
N ASP A 73 -12.81 9.33 -5.07
CA ASP A 73 -13.63 9.29 -3.86
C ASP A 73 -14.99 9.95 -4.12
N GLU A 74 -15.02 11.14 -4.73
CA GLU A 74 -16.26 11.83 -5.10
C GLU A 74 -17.12 11.00 -6.08
N LEU A 75 -16.50 10.37 -7.09
CA LEU A 75 -17.22 9.49 -8.01
C LEU A 75 -17.78 8.25 -7.29
N ALA A 76 -17.02 7.68 -6.37
CA ALA A 76 -17.46 6.54 -5.57
C ALA A 76 -18.61 6.91 -4.62
N GLU A 77 -18.58 8.09 -4.02
CA GLU A 77 -19.67 8.62 -3.20
C GLU A 77 -20.94 8.82 -4.02
N ARG A 78 -20.85 9.52 -5.17
CA ARG A 78 -21.98 9.68 -6.08
C ARG A 78 -22.54 8.34 -6.55
N GLN A 79 -21.69 7.35 -6.79
CA GLN A 79 -22.13 6.02 -7.19
C GLN A 79 -22.86 5.28 -6.05
N LYS A 80 -22.46 5.49 -4.79
CA LYS A 80 -23.18 4.96 -3.63
C LYS A 80 -24.53 5.62 -3.46
N ASP A 81 -24.63 6.93 -3.65
CA ASP A 81 -25.89 7.68 -3.51
C ASP A 81 -26.92 7.28 -4.58
N LEU A 82 -26.45 6.85 -5.76
CA LEU A 82 -27.29 6.31 -6.83
C LEU A 82 -27.72 4.86 -6.60
N GLN A 83 -26.99 4.10 -5.77
CA GLN A 83 -27.39 2.73 -5.46
C GLN A 83 -28.57 2.77 -4.48
N PRO A 84 -29.68 2.07 -4.77
CA PRO A 84 -30.75 1.95 -3.81
C PRO A 84 -30.19 1.36 -2.51
N PRO A 85 -30.61 1.87 -1.33
CA PRO A 85 -30.11 1.36 -0.06
C PRO A 85 -30.33 -0.16 -0.03
N GLU A 86 -29.25 -0.90 0.16
CA GLU A 86 -29.34 -2.36 0.24
C GLU A 86 -30.31 -2.70 1.38
N PRO A 87 -31.35 -3.52 1.13
CA PRO A 87 -32.29 -3.85 2.18
C PRO A 87 -31.51 -4.42 3.37
N PRO A 88 -31.89 -4.06 4.61
CA PRO A 88 -31.18 -4.54 5.79
C PRO A 88 -31.13 -6.07 5.72
N ARG A 89 -29.92 -6.62 5.70
CA ARG A 89 -29.71 -8.07 5.70
C ARG A 89 -30.20 -8.62 7.03
N VAL A 90 -31.46 -9.08 7.05
CA VAL A 90 -32.02 -9.77 8.20
C VAL A 90 -31.37 -11.14 8.26
N ARG A 91 -30.37 -11.29 9.15
CA ARG A 91 -29.81 -12.61 9.44
C ARG A 91 -30.89 -13.50 10.00
N SER A 92 -31.02 -14.70 9.45
CA SER A 92 -31.92 -15.72 9.99
C SER A 92 -31.47 -16.12 11.41
N GLU A 93 -32.39 -16.65 12.21
CA GLU A 93 -32.03 -17.15 13.54
C GLU A 93 -31.01 -18.29 13.47
N ALA A 94 -31.08 -19.13 12.43
CA ALA A 94 -30.13 -20.20 12.19
C ALA A 94 -28.70 -19.68 11.95
N GLU A 95 -28.55 -18.60 11.18
CA GLU A 95 -27.25 -17.95 10.94
C GLU A 95 -26.69 -17.30 12.21
N LYS A 96 -27.56 -16.67 13.01
CA LYS A 96 -27.16 -16.11 14.31
C LYS A 96 -26.69 -17.21 15.26
N ALA A 97 -27.39 -18.34 15.31
CA ALA A 97 -27.02 -19.49 16.13
C ALA A 97 -25.68 -20.10 15.67
N ALA A 98 -25.48 -20.25 14.37
CA ALA A 98 -24.21 -20.74 13.80
C ALA A 98 -23.04 -19.80 14.12
N ALA A 99 -23.23 -18.49 13.99
CA ALA A 99 -22.22 -17.49 14.34
C ALA A 99 -21.86 -17.53 15.83
N ASN A 100 -22.86 -17.65 16.71
CA ASN A 100 -22.65 -17.79 18.15
C ASN A 100 -21.88 -19.06 18.51
N GLU A 101 -22.12 -20.16 17.80
CA GLU A 101 -21.38 -21.42 18.00
C GLU A 101 -19.90 -21.28 17.60
N VAL A 102 -19.61 -20.58 16.50
CA VAL A 102 -18.22 -20.28 16.09
C VAL A 102 -17.51 -19.43 17.14
N LEU A 103 -18.17 -18.38 17.65
CA LEU A 103 -17.61 -17.53 18.71
C LEU A 103 -17.36 -18.34 20.01
N ARG A 104 -18.28 -19.24 20.36
CA ARG A 104 -18.14 -20.13 21.51
C ARG A 104 -16.92 -21.04 21.36
N ARG A 105 -16.71 -21.65 20.19
CA ARG A 105 -15.54 -22.50 19.90
C ARG A 105 -14.22 -21.74 19.93
N ALA A 106 -14.23 -20.48 19.47
CA ALA A 106 -13.07 -19.60 19.56
C ALA A 106 -12.79 -19.09 20.99
N GLY A 107 -13.62 -19.46 21.98
CA GLY A 107 -13.47 -19.04 23.36
C GLY A 107 -13.94 -17.61 23.62
N PHE A 108 -14.63 -16.98 22.67
CA PHE A 108 -15.34 -15.70 22.84
C PHE A 108 -16.70 -15.96 23.48
N THR A 109 -16.69 -16.45 24.71
CA THR A 109 -17.90 -16.57 25.50
C THR A 109 -18.25 -15.22 26.15
N PRO A 110 -19.54 -14.84 26.27
CA PRO A 110 -19.95 -13.57 26.88
C PRO A 110 -19.33 -13.34 28.27
N ARG A 111 -19.16 -14.41 29.06
CA ARG A 111 -18.48 -14.36 30.37
C ARG A 111 -17.02 -13.92 30.31
N ARG A 112 -16.27 -14.23 29.23
CA ARG A 112 -14.89 -13.74 29.07
C ARG A 112 -14.85 -12.26 28.66
N MET A 113 -15.86 -11.79 27.92
CA MET A 113 -15.99 -10.38 27.53
C MET A 113 -16.35 -9.48 28.73
N GLU A 114 -17.05 -10.00 29.74
CA GLU A 114 -17.35 -9.28 30.99
C GLU A 114 -16.12 -9.06 31.88
N VAL A 115 -15.14 -9.95 31.81
CA VAL A 115 -13.88 -9.86 32.58
C VAL A 115 -12.86 -8.93 31.90
N LEU A 116 -13.00 -8.72 30.59
CA LEU A 116 -12.17 -7.73 29.91
C LEU A 116 -12.56 -6.33 30.40
N PRO A 117 -11.60 -5.53 30.88
CA PRO A 117 -11.90 -4.16 31.28
C PRO A 117 -12.49 -3.45 30.06
N ARG A 118 -13.73 -2.95 30.20
CA ARG A 118 -14.36 -2.11 29.19
C ARG A 118 -13.44 -0.90 29.00
N LYS A 119 -12.66 -0.93 27.94
CA LYS A 119 -11.87 0.22 27.51
C LYS A 119 -12.89 1.33 27.28
N ALA A 120 -12.84 2.38 28.09
CA ALA A 120 -13.82 3.46 28.08
C ALA A 120 -13.90 4.05 26.67
N GLU A 121 -14.97 3.73 25.95
CA GLU A 121 -15.38 4.39 24.71
C GLU A 121 -15.98 5.74 25.10
N GLY A 122 -15.12 6.70 25.48
CA GLY A 122 -15.60 7.95 26.07
C GLY A 122 -14.54 9.03 26.28
N GLY A 123 -13.47 9.03 25.48
CA GLY A 123 -12.61 10.21 25.36
C GLY A 123 -13.16 11.10 24.24
N ALA A 124 -13.66 12.29 24.59
CA ALA A 124 -14.12 13.32 23.67
C ALA A 124 -13.10 13.58 22.53
N PRO A 125 -13.54 13.83 21.28
CA PRO A 125 -12.65 13.99 20.13
C PRO A 125 -11.81 15.29 20.11
N GLU A 126 -11.77 16.07 21.20
CA GLU A 126 -11.25 17.45 21.18
C GLU A 126 -9.76 17.60 21.55
N GLN A 127 -9.03 16.53 21.89
CA GLN A 127 -7.59 16.64 22.24
C GLN A 127 -6.72 15.52 21.66
N ALA A 128 -6.85 15.24 20.36
CA ALA A 128 -5.97 14.31 19.65
C ALA A 128 -4.81 15.02 18.90
N GLU A 129 -4.23 16.08 19.47
CA GLU A 129 -2.92 16.62 19.05
C GLU A 129 -1.87 16.37 20.14
N ALA A 130 -1.59 15.10 20.38
CA ALA A 130 -0.30 14.68 20.91
C ALA A 130 0.08 13.41 20.16
N HIS A 131 0.79 13.58 19.04
CA HIS A 131 1.52 12.49 18.40
C HIS A 131 2.60 11.98 19.38
N ALA A 132 2.21 11.11 20.30
CA ALA A 132 3.17 10.23 20.94
C ALA A 132 3.90 9.46 19.82
N PRO A 133 5.23 9.44 19.79
CA PRO A 133 5.96 8.69 18.78
C PRO A 133 5.47 7.24 18.85
N ARG A 134 4.91 6.76 17.74
CA ARG A 134 4.52 5.35 17.62
C ARG A 134 5.74 4.53 18.03
N PRO A 135 5.61 3.57 18.97
CA PRO A 135 6.72 2.71 19.30
C PRO A 135 7.20 2.08 18.00
N THR A 136 8.42 2.41 17.59
CA THR A 136 9.08 1.70 16.51
C THR A 136 9.10 0.26 16.96
N HIS A 137 8.43 -0.63 16.20
CA HIS A 137 8.59 -2.06 16.37
C HIS A 137 10.05 -2.36 16.07
N THR A 138 10.92 -2.21 17.07
CA THR A 138 12.28 -2.73 17.01
C THR A 138 12.08 -4.22 16.87
N PHE A 139 12.36 -4.74 15.66
CA PHE A 139 12.54 -6.17 15.47
C PHE A 139 13.51 -6.60 16.56
N ARG A 140 12.99 -7.31 17.57
CA ARG A 140 13.80 -7.99 18.56
C ARG A 140 14.69 -8.89 17.72
N THR A 141 15.97 -8.56 17.63
CA THR A 141 16.96 -9.37 16.92
C THR A 141 16.82 -10.78 17.45
N LEU A 142 16.31 -11.67 16.59
CA LEU A 142 16.30 -13.09 16.90
C LEU A 142 17.76 -13.49 17.06
N ASP A 143 18.09 -14.09 18.20
CA ASP A 143 19.41 -14.65 18.43
C ASP A 143 19.77 -15.64 17.31
N SER A 144 21.07 -15.91 17.09
CA SER A 144 21.56 -16.77 16.00
C SER A 144 20.81 -18.10 15.89
N VAL A 145 20.44 -18.68 17.03
CA VAL A 145 19.66 -19.93 17.13
C VAL A 145 18.27 -19.78 16.51
N GLY A 146 17.58 -18.66 16.71
CA GLY A 146 16.24 -18.41 16.14
C GLY A 146 16.29 -18.28 14.61
N LEU A 147 17.36 -17.67 14.08
CA LEU A 147 17.56 -17.56 12.63
C LEU A 147 17.88 -18.92 11.98
N GLU A 148 18.60 -19.81 12.66
CA GLU A 148 18.88 -21.16 12.18
C GLU A 148 17.60 -22.01 12.07
N VAL A 149 16.73 -21.95 13.09
CA VAL A 149 15.43 -22.65 13.07
C VAL A 149 14.57 -22.17 11.90
N LEU A 150 14.51 -20.85 11.66
CA LEU A 150 13.76 -20.29 10.53
C LEU A 150 14.37 -20.68 9.17
N ARG A 151 15.70 -20.74 9.06
CA ARG A 151 16.37 -21.23 7.85
C ARG A 151 16.09 -22.71 7.60
N ALA A 152 16.13 -23.53 8.65
CA ALA A 152 15.81 -24.95 8.58
C ALA A 152 14.34 -25.16 8.16
N ALA A 153 13.40 -24.45 8.78
CA ALA A 153 11.99 -24.49 8.42
C ALA A 153 11.73 -24.03 6.96
N ARG A 154 12.41 -22.97 6.51
CA ARG A 154 12.33 -22.52 5.11
C ARG A 154 12.86 -23.57 4.14
N ASN A 155 13.97 -24.23 4.46
CA ASN A 155 14.57 -25.26 3.61
C ASN A 155 13.78 -26.58 3.63
N ALA A 156 13.05 -26.88 4.70
CA ALA A 156 12.17 -28.05 4.78
C ALA A 156 10.80 -27.83 4.08
N ASN A 157 10.46 -26.60 3.70
CA ASN A 157 9.16 -26.30 3.11
C ASN A 157 9.10 -26.76 1.62
N PRO A 158 8.19 -27.69 1.26
CA PRO A 158 8.11 -28.24 -0.10
C PRO A 158 7.72 -27.19 -1.15
N LEU A 159 6.94 -26.17 -0.79
CA LEU A 159 6.56 -25.10 -1.71
C LEU A 159 7.76 -24.24 -2.10
N VAL A 160 8.64 -23.96 -1.14
CA VAL A 160 9.88 -23.21 -1.39
C VAL A 160 10.83 -24.01 -2.28
N GLN A 161 10.89 -25.32 -2.09
CA GLN A 161 11.72 -26.21 -2.91
C GLN A 161 11.20 -26.31 -4.35
N ALA A 162 9.88 -26.45 -4.53
CA ALA A 162 9.26 -26.46 -5.86
C ALA A 162 9.55 -25.16 -6.63
N ALA A 163 9.35 -24.00 -5.98
CA ALA A 163 9.62 -22.70 -6.58
C ALA A 163 11.10 -22.52 -7.00
N ARG A 164 12.05 -23.06 -6.22
CA ARG A 164 13.48 -23.04 -6.58
C ARG A 164 13.80 -23.95 -7.77
N ALA A 165 13.18 -25.12 -7.83
CA ALA A 165 13.34 -26.03 -8.95
C ALA A 165 12.80 -25.43 -10.25
N ASP A 166 11.66 -24.73 -10.19
CA ASP A 166 11.08 -24.06 -11.34
C ASP A 166 11.93 -22.88 -11.82
N ALA A 167 12.49 -22.09 -10.89
CA ALA A 167 13.43 -21.02 -11.24
C ALA A 167 14.70 -21.56 -11.90
N ALA A 168 15.28 -22.66 -11.38
CA ALA A 168 16.46 -23.29 -11.96
C ALA A 168 16.21 -23.84 -13.38
N ARG A 169 14.98 -24.27 -13.69
CA ARG A 169 14.60 -24.67 -15.06
C ARG A 169 14.46 -23.47 -15.98
N ALA A 170 13.96 -22.34 -15.47
CA ALA A 170 13.83 -21.11 -16.25
C ALA A 170 15.19 -20.48 -16.60
N ASP A 171 16.19 -20.64 -15.72
CA ASP A 171 17.55 -20.11 -15.90
C ASP A 171 18.50 -21.08 -16.63
N GLY A 172 18.04 -22.29 -16.98
CA GLY A 172 18.81 -23.21 -17.82
C GLY A 172 19.04 -22.63 -19.21
N PRO A 173 20.21 -22.85 -19.86
CA PRO A 173 20.49 -22.32 -21.18
C PRO A 173 19.43 -22.84 -22.14
N GLY A 174 18.60 -21.94 -22.66
CA GLY A 174 17.68 -22.27 -23.74
C GLY A 174 18.51 -22.71 -24.94
N GLU A 175 18.38 -23.99 -25.30
CA GLU A 175 18.82 -24.51 -26.60
C GLU A 175 18.07 -23.83 -27.75
#